data_AF-A0A5J4LBU0-F1
#
_entry.id   AF-A0A5J4LBU0-F1
#
_cell.length_a   1.000
_cell.length_b   1.000
_cell.length_c   1.000
_cell.angle_alpha   90.00
_cell.angle_beta   90.00
_cell.angle_gamma   90.00
#
_symmetry.space_group_name_H-M   'P 1'
#
loop_
_entity.id
_entity.type
_entity.pdbx_description
1 polymer ?
#
loop_
_entity_poly.entity_id
_entity_poly.type
_entity_poly.pdbx_seq_one_letter_code
_entity_poly.pdbx_strand_id
1 'polypeptide(L)' 'MRAVRRVAIGAFGGRARIWGTAHPRYWASLDPGRFSKREALVLDLGRFVRPFVTPDDAAAVEAILRERMPAPPRP' A
#
# COMPACT_ATOMS: atom_id res chain seq x y z
N MET A 1 7.15 11.00 -0.74
CA MET A 1 6.70 9.74 -1.36
C MET A 1 6.90 9.84 -2.87
N ARG A 2 7.35 8.78 -3.55
CA ARG A 2 7.65 8.77 -4.99
C ARG A 2 6.50 8.22 -5.85
N ALA A 3 5.78 7.22 -5.35
CA ALA A 3 4.65 6.62 -6.05
C ALA A 3 3.67 5.98 -5.07
N VAL A 4 2.41 5.87 -5.49
CA VAL A 4 1.39 5.00 -4.90
C VAL A 4 0.87 4.06 -5.97
N ARG A 5 0.69 2.80 -5.61
CA ARG A 5 0.09 1.78 -6.47
C ARG A 5 -1.06 1.12 -5.74
N ARG A 6 -2.26 1.18 -6.31
CA ARG A 6 -3.36 0.31 -5.91
C ARG A 6 -3.17 -1.07 -6.52
N VAL A 7 -3.33 -2.11 -5.69
CA VAL A 7 -3.18 -3.50 -6.10
C VAL A 7 -4.37 -4.30 -5.61
N ALA A 8 -4.88 -5.21 -6.45
CA ALA A 8 -5.85 -6.21 -6.03
C ALA A 8 -5.16 -7.23 -5.12
N ILE A 9 -5.81 -7.63 -4.03
CA ILE A 9 -5.27 -8.57 -3.05
C ILE A 9 -6.14 -9.82 -2.96
N GLY A 10 -5.56 -10.95 -3.37
CA GLY A 10 -6.13 -12.29 -3.20
C GLY A 10 -5.51 -13.02 -2.01
N ALA A 11 -5.92 -14.26 -1.78
CA ALA A 11 -5.37 -15.11 -0.71
C ALA A 11 -3.83 -15.19 -0.74
N PHE A 12 -3.23 -15.27 -1.94
CA PHE A 12 -1.78 -15.30 -2.16
C PHE A 12 -1.13 -13.92 -2.28
N GLY A 13 -1.92 -12.84 -2.39
CA GLY A 13 -1.45 -11.45 -2.55
C GLY A 13 -1.28 -10.70 -1.23
N GLY A 14 -1.23 -11.39 -0.08
CA GLY A 14 -1.09 -10.77 1.24
C GLY A 14 -2.40 -10.54 1.99
N ARG A 15 -3.55 -11.00 1.49
CA ARG A 15 -4.86 -10.84 2.17
C ARG A 15 -4.92 -11.53 3.55
N ALA A 16 -4.23 -12.66 3.72
CA ALA A 16 -4.14 -13.35 5.01
C ALA A 16 -3.02 -12.81 5.92
N ARG A 17 -2.20 -11.87 5.43
CA ARG A 17 -1.08 -11.31 6.19
C ARG A 17 -1.60 -10.19 7.08
N ILE A 18 -1.98 -10.49 8.31
CA ILE A 18 -2.54 -9.48 9.24
C ILE A 18 -1.51 -8.39 9.59
N TRP A 19 -0.22 -8.76 9.73
CA TRP A 19 0.87 -7.82 10.02
C TRP A 19 2.23 -8.37 9.55
N GLY A 20 3.21 -7.49 9.36
CA GLY A 20 4.60 -7.85 9.15
C GLY A 20 4.94 -8.16 7.69
N THR A 21 5.98 -8.97 7.47
CA THR A 21 6.54 -9.19 6.13
C THR A 21 6.61 -10.67 5.75
N ALA A 22 6.35 -10.97 4.48
CA ALA A 22 6.66 -12.26 3.84
C ALA A 22 7.76 -12.12 2.77
N HIS A 23 8.11 -10.88 2.43
CA HIS A 23 9.09 -10.53 1.40
C HIS A 23 9.80 -9.26 1.88
N PRO A 24 11.14 -9.22 1.97
CA PRO A 24 11.89 -8.12 2.61
C PRO A 24 11.68 -6.73 2.01
N ARG A 25 11.11 -6.62 0.80
CA ARG A 25 10.78 -5.35 0.13
C ARG A 25 9.41 -4.79 0.55
N TYR A 26 8.57 -5.59 1.22
CA TYR A 26 7.21 -5.22 1.58
C TYR A 26 6.97 -5.41 3.06
N TRP A 27 6.28 -4.47 3.68
CA TRP A 27 5.83 -4.58 5.07
C TRP A 27 4.36 -4.23 5.15
N ALA A 28 3.56 -5.17 5.64
CA ALA A 28 2.13 -5.02 5.78
C ALA A 28 1.81 -4.38 7.14
N SER A 29 1.08 -3.27 7.13
CA SER A 29 0.58 -2.65 8.36
C SER A 29 -0.34 -3.61 9.10
N LEU A 30 -0.47 -3.46 10.42
CA LEU A 30 -1.42 -4.27 11.18
C LEU A 30 -2.85 -3.92 10.73
N ASP A 31 -3.57 -4.92 10.24
CA ASP A 31 -4.99 -4.80 9.88
C ASP A 31 -5.71 -6.14 10.15
N PRO A 32 -6.40 -6.26 11.30
CA PRO A 32 -7.20 -7.45 11.62
C PRO A 32 -8.35 -7.71 10.63
N GLY A 33 -8.86 -6.66 9.99
CA GLY A 33 -9.96 -6.72 9.02
C GLY A 33 -9.51 -7.07 7.59
N ARG A 34 -8.21 -7.20 7.35
CA ARG A 34 -7.61 -7.37 6.01
C ARG A 34 -8.21 -8.52 5.22
N PHE A 35 -8.65 -9.59 5.88
CA PHE A 35 -9.23 -10.75 5.22
C PHE A 35 -10.44 -10.41 4.35
N SER A 36 -11.20 -9.38 4.72
CA SER A 36 -12.38 -8.90 3.99
C SER A 36 -12.04 -7.93 2.84
N LYS A 37 -10.82 -7.39 2.81
CA LYS A 37 -10.40 -6.37 1.86
C LYS A 37 -9.98 -6.99 0.53
N ARG A 38 -10.25 -6.27 -0.56
CA ARG A 38 -9.93 -6.68 -1.94
C ARG A 38 -8.85 -5.84 -2.60
N GLU A 39 -8.55 -4.68 -2.03
CA GLU A 39 -7.54 -3.76 -2.54
C GLU A 39 -6.58 -3.35 -1.42
N ALA A 40 -5.34 -3.06 -1.81
CA ALA A 40 -4.33 -2.47 -0.97
C ALA A 40 -3.60 -1.36 -1.72
N LEU A 41 -2.93 -0.49 -0.96
CA LEU A 41 -2.01 0.50 -1.49
C LEU A 41 -0.58 0.09 -1.12
N VAL A 42 0.28 0.04 -2.13
CA VAL A 42 1.73 -0.06 -1.97
C VAL A 42 2.32 1.33 -2.11
N LEU A 43 3.04 1.77 -1.08
CA LEU A 43 3.64 3.09 -1.02
C LEU A 43 5.13 3.00 -1.37
N ASP A 44 5.56 3.68 -2.42
CA ASP A 44 6.99 3.88 -2.69
C ASP A 44 7.45 5.13 -1.97
N LEU A 45 8.08 4.95 -0.81
CA LEU A 45 8.64 6.04 -0.02
C LEU A 45 10.03 6.51 -0.51
N GLY A 46 10.58 5.92 -1.57
CA GLY A 46 11.97 6.10 -1.99
C GLY A 46 12.97 5.39 -1.10
N ARG A 47 12.53 4.34 -0.38
CA ARG A 47 13.32 3.53 0.56
C ARG A 47 13.19 2.04 0.19
N PHE A 48 14.01 1.20 0.81
CA PHE A 48 14.08 -0.25 0.50
C PHE A 48 12.75 -0.97 0.78
N VAL A 49 12.14 -0.69 1.92
CA VAL A 49 10.85 -1.26 2.31
C VAL A 49 9.71 -0.39 1.78
N ARG A 50 8.72 -1.05 1.18
CA ARG A 50 7.49 -0.45 0.67
C ARG A 50 6.33 -0.84 1.59
N PRO A 51 5.75 0.12 2.34
CA PRO A 51 4.55 -0.17 3.11
C PRO A 51 3.41 -0.65 2.23
N PHE A 52 2.68 -1.62 2.77
CA PHE A 52 1.46 -2.19 2.20
C PHE A 52 0.34 -1.92 3.22
N VAL A 53 -0.64 -1.11 2.82
CA VAL A 53 -1.76 -0.69 3.68
C VAL A 53 -3.09 -1.04 3.00
N THR A 54 -4.11 -1.28 3.81
CA THR A 54 -5.43 -1.74 3.36
C THR A 54 -6.53 -0.83 3.93
N PRO A 55 -6.57 0.45 3.51
CA PRO A 55 -7.62 1.37 3.96
C PRO A 55 -9.01 0.87 3.54
N ASP A 56 -10.05 1.32 4.26
CA ASP A 56 -11.43 0.95 3.95
C ASP A 56 -11.87 1.41 2.56
N ASP A 57 -11.44 2.62 2.17
CA ASP A 57 -11.61 3.17 0.83
C ASP A 57 -10.25 3.43 0.19
N ALA A 58 -9.76 2.45 -0.58
CA ALA A 58 -8.47 2.55 -1.25
C ALA A 58 -8.45 3.60 -2.35
N ALA A 59 -9.58 3.86 -3.01
CA ALA A 59 -9.66 4.86 -4.08
C ALA A 59 -9.57 6.27 -3.52
N ALA A 60 -10.31 6.57 -2.45
CA ALA A 60 -10.26 7.88 -1.80
C ALA A 60 -8.87 8.17 -1.21
N VAL A 61 -8.27 7.20 -0.52
CA VAL A 61 -6.92 7.38 0.05
C VAL A 61 -5.87 7.55 -1.05
N GLU A 62 -5.96 6.79 -2.14
CA GLU A 62 -5.07 6.97 -3.30
C GLU A 62 -5.17 8.39 -3.88
N ALA A 63 -6.39 8.92 -4.05
CA ALA A 63 -6.61 10.26 -4.56
C ALA A 63 -5.95 11.33 -3.65
N ILE A 64 -6.19 11.26 -2.34
CA ILE A 64 -5.57 12.16 -1.35
C ILE A 64 -4.05 12.07 -1.41
N LEU A 65 -3.49 10.85 -1.49
CA LEU A 65 -2.06 10.66 -1.58
C LEU A 65 -1.48 11.28 -2.85
N ARG A 66 -2.14 11.10 -4.00
CA ARG A 66 -1.71 11.70 -5.28
C ARG A 66 -1.75 13.22 -5.25
N GLU A 67 -2.79 13.81 -4.66
CA GLU A 67 -2.92 15.25 -4.49
C GLU A 67 -1.81 15.83 -3.61
N ARG A 68 -1.41 15.11 -2.56
CA ARG A 68 -0.39 15.55 -1.59
C ARG A 68 1.04 15.14 -1.99
N MET A 69 1.22 14.39 -3.06
CA MET A 69 2.54 14.02 -3.53
C MET A 69 3.26 15.25 -4.09
N PRO A 70 4.54 15.46 -3.73
CA PRO A 70 5.32 16.52 -4.35
C PRO A 70 5.41 16.27 -5.86
N ALA A 71 5.34 17.34 -6.64
CA ALA A 71 5.54 17.28 -8.08
C ALA A 71 6.88 16.57 -8.37
N PRO A 72 6.96 15.74 -9.43
CA PRO A 72 8.23 15.15 -9.83
C PRO A 72 9.26 16.26 -10.06
N PRO A 73 10.53 16.03 -9.72
CA PRO A 73 11.58 17.01 -9.98
C PRO A 73 11.55 17.37 -11.47
N ARG A 74 11.55 18.67 -11.77
CA ARG A 74 11.64 19.18 -13.14
C ARG A 74 13.00 18.76 -13.71
N PRO A 75 13.07 18.33 -14.99
CA PRO A 75 14.33 17.92 -15.62
C PRO A 75 15.41 19.00 -15.56
#